data_AF-A0A540WHL0-F1
#
_entry.id   AF-A0A540WHL0-F1
#
_cell.length_a   1.000
_cell.length_b   1.000
_cell.length_c   1.000
_cell.angle_alpha   90.00
_cell.angle_beta   90.00
_cell.angle_gamma   90.00
#
_symmetry.space_group_name_H-M   'P 1'
#
loop_
_entity.id
_entity.type
_entity.pdbx_description
1 polymer ?
#
loop_
_entity_poly.entity_id
_entity_poly.type
_entity_poly.pdbx_seq_one_letter_code
_entity_poly.pdbx_strand_id
1 'polypeptide(L)'
;AQFPLAQVGKDLFRDLRRVAQTLDSIHGGQAYQQVCDELLACFDDPELTFSARILRSMIEEGIGGTGRALADRYRTQLREEPLEILSEDDFIAERDASVARQKKVEAEDSEPFEALLARHA
;
A
#
# COMPACT_ATOMS: atom_id res chain seq x y z
N ALA A 1 30.51 -10.77 11.73
CA ALA A 1 29.95 -10.57 13.08
C ALA A 1 28.43 -10.62 12.98
N GLN A 2 27.74 -11.22 13.96
CA GLN A 2 26.28 -11.23 14.02
C GLN A 2 25.84 -10.07 14.92
N PHE A 3 24.98 -9.18 14.40
CA PHE A 3 24.44 -8.05 15.15
C PHE A 3 22.97 -8.31 15.52
N PRO A 4 22.51 -7.99 16.75
CA PRO A 4 21.11 -8.10 17.10
C PRO A 4 20.22 -7.23 16.20
N LEU A 5 19.13 -7.79 15.68
CA LEU A 5 18.23 -7.09 14.74
C LEU A 5 17.71 -5.77 15.33
N ALA A 6 17.31 -5.77 16.61
CA ALA A 6 16.83 -4.57 17.28
C ALA A 6 17.89 -3.46 17.33
N GLN A 7 19.16 -3.81 17.53
CA GLN A 7 20.25 -2.84 17.55
C GLN A 7 20.44 -2.21 16.16
N VAL A 8 20.50 -3.05 15.11
CA VAL A 8 20.62 -2.58 13.73
C VAL A 8 19.45 -1.68 13.34
N GLY A 9 18.23 -2.06 13.72
CA GLY A 9 17.03 -1.26 13.51
C GLY A 9 17.08 0.11 14.18
N LYS A 10 17.46 0.14 15.47
CA LYS A 10 17.60 1.40 16.22
C LYS A 10 18.68 2.32 15.66
N ASP A 11 19.79 1.76 15.20
CA ASP A 11 20.85 2.53 14.57
C ASP A 11 20.38 3.15 13.24
N LEU A 12 19.67 2.38 12.42
CA LEU A 12 19.05 2.89 11.19
C LEU A 12 18.02 4.00 11.49
N PHE A 13 17.16 3.80 12.48
CA PHE A 13 16.10 4.76 12.82
C PHE A 13 16.64 6.06 13.41
N ARG A 14 17.82 6.04 14.04
CA ARG A 14 18.52 7.27 14.42
C ARG A 14 18.80 8.17 13.21
N ASP A 15 19.22 7.57 12.11
CA ASP A 15 19.48 8.29 10.87
C ASP A 15 18.19 8.71 10.15
N LEU A 16 17.19 7.82 10.11
CA LEU A 16 15.87 8.15 9.56
C LEU A 16 15.21 9.32 10.31
N ARG A 17 15.38 9.41 11.63
CA ARG A 17 14.87 10.55 12.42
C ARG A 17 15.45 11.89 11.97
N ARG A 18 16.71 11.93 11.54
CA ARG A 18 17.34 13.17 11.03
C ARG A 18 16.78 13.56 9.66
N VAL A 19 16.50 12.57 8.81
CA VAL A 19 15.80 12.79 7.55
C VAL A 19 14.38 13.31 7.81
N ALA A 20 13.66 12.68 8.74
CA ALA A 20 12.33 13.09 9.15
C ALA A 20 12.27 14.53 9.66
N GLN A 21 13.23 14.95 10.50
CA GLN A 21 13.36 16.35 10.93
C GLN A 21 13.52 17.33 9.77
N THR A 22 14.29 16.95 8.75
CA THR A 22 14.47 17.78 7.56
C THR A 22 13.16 17.92 6.79
N LEU A 23 12.47 16.79 6.57
CA LEU A 23 11.18 16.78 5.87
C LEU A 23 10.10 17.57 6.63
N ASP A 24 9.99 17.37 7.94
CA ASP A 24 9.04 18.07 8.81
C ASP A 24 9.34 19.57 8.88
N SER A 25 10.61 19.98 8.84
CA SER A 25 10.98 21.41 8.84
C SER A 25 10.55 22.14 7.57
N ILE A 26 10.46 21.42 6.44
CA ILE A 26 10.07 21.97 5.13
C ILE A 26 8.54 22.01 5.02
N HIS A 27 7.87 20.92 5.37
CA HIS A 27 6.42 20.78 5.20
C HIS A 27 5.62 21.36 6.37
N GLY A 28 6.26 21.58 7.51
CA GLY A 28 5.61 21.93 8.77
C GLY A 28 5.01 20.72 9.48
N GLY A 29 4.94 20.77 10.81
CA GLY A 29 4.43 19.67 11.64
C GLY A 29 5.52 18.70 12.10
N GLN A 30 5.10 17.47 12.43
CA GLN A 30 5.96 16.42 13.01
C GLN A 30 5.62 15.01 12.47
N ALA A 31 4.96 14.93 11.31
CA ALA A 31 4.39 13.68 10.82
C ALA A 31 5.48 12.62 10.57
N TYR A 32 6.60 12.99 9.96
CA TYR A 32 7.68 12.04 9.68
C TYR A 32 8.39 11.59 10.96
N GLN A 33 8.59 12.50 11.92
CA GLN A 33 9.18 12.15 13.22
C GLN A 33 8.28 11.21 14.02
N GLN A 34 6.97 11.44 14.02
CA GLN A 34 5.99 10.57 14.68
C GLN A 34 6.01 9.14 14.11
N VAL A 35 6.03 8.99 12.78
CA VAL A 35 6.17 7.68 12.14
C VAL A 35 7.48 6.99 12.53
N CYS A 36 8.58 7.74 12.65
CA CYS A 36 9.84 7.17 13.13
C CYS A 36 9.71 6.63 14.56
N ASP A 37 9.05 7.36 15.46
CA ASP A 37 8.83 6.94 16.85
C ASP A 37 7.92 5.70 16.94
N GLU A 38 6.83 5.66 16.18
CA GLU A 38 5.89 4.54 16.14
C GLU A 38 6.56 3.25 15.64
N LEU A 39 7.30 3.32 14.53
CA LEU A 39 7.92 2.13 13.93
C LEU A 39 9.18 1.68 14.67
N LEU A 40 9.88 2.58 15.35
CA LEU A 40 11.02 2.22 16.20
C LEU A 40 10.60 1.29 17.34
N ALA A 41 9.40 1.49 17.89
CA ALA A 41 8.86 0.65 18.97
C ALA A 41 8.76 -0.83 18.60
N CYS A 42 8.56 -1.16 17.32
CA CYS A 42 8.51 -2.54 16.82
C CYS A 42 9.80 -3.33 17.05
N PHE A 43 10.95 -2.66 17.23
CA PHE A 43 12.22 -3.33 17.53
C PHE A 43 12.36 -3.74 18.99
N ASP A 44 11.66 -3.05 19.90
CA ASP A 44 11.58 -3.40 21.31
C ASP A 44 10.40 -4.35 21.60
N ASP A 45 9.30 -4.18 20.86
CA ASP A 45 8.11 -5.02 20.93
C ASP A 45 7.69 -5.54 19.54
N PRO A 46 8.11 -6.77 19.16
CA PRO A 46 7.73 -7.38 17.90
C PRO A 46 6.21 -7.61 17.73
N GLU A 47 5.42 -7.60 18.81
CA GLU A 47 3.96 -7.76 18.75
C GLU A 47 3.27 -6.57 18.09
N LEU A 48 3.96 -5.44 17.93
CA LEU A 48 3.47 -4.26 17.21
C LEU A 48 3.57 -4.42 15.69
N THR A 49 4.38 -5.36 15.20
CA THR A 49 4.55 -5.61 13.77
C THR A 49 3.25 -6.12 13.13
N PHE A 50 3.06 -5.82 11.84
CA PHE A 50 1.87 -6.28 11.12
C PHE A 50 1.77 -7.80 11.06
N SER A 51 2.89 -8.51 10.92
CA SER A 51 2.92 -9.96 10.90
C SER A 51 2.47 -10.57 12.23
N ALA A 52 2.94 -10.06 13.37
CA ALA A 52 2.49 -10.56 14.68
C ALA A 52 1.00 -10.29 14.90
N ARG A 53 0.55 -9.06 14.59
CA ARG A 53 -0.86 -8.66 14.75
C ARG A 53 -1.81 -9.48 13.87
N ILE A 54 -1.47 -9.68 12.60
CA ILE A 54 -2.34 -10.44 11.69
C ILE A 54 -2.30 -11.93 12.01
N LEU A 55 -1.14 -12.48 12.40
CA LEU A 55 -1.04 -13.88 12.79
C LEU A 55 -1.91 -14.17 14.01
N ARG A 56 -1.96 -13.27 15.00
CA ARG A 56 -2.87 -13.42 16.15
C ARG A 56 -4.33 -13.52 15.71
N SER A 57 -4.79 -12.63 14.84
CA SER A 57 -6.16 -12.71 14.29
C SER A 57 -6.38 -14.01 13.50
N MET A 58 -5.41 -14.45 12.72
CA MET A 58 -5.51 -15.71 11.97
C MET A 58 -5.52 -16.95 12.87
N ILE A 59 -4.86 -16.92 14.04
CA ILE A 59 -4.91 -17.99 15.04
C ILE A 59 -6.29 -18.03 15.71
N GLU A 60 -6.88 -16.88 16.00
CA GLU A 60 -8.18 -16.76 16.68
C GLU A 60 -9.38 -17.06 15.77
N GLU A 61 -9.36 -16.53 14.54
CA GLU A 61 -10.51 -16.55 13.62
C GLU A 61 -10.30 -17.43 12.38
N GLY A 62 -9.07 -17.90 12.16
CA GLY A 62 -8.65 -18.54 10.91
C GLY A 62 -8.45 -17.52 9.77
N ILE A 63 -7.64 -17.87 8.78
CA ILE A 63 -7.33 -17.00 7.63
C ILE A 63 -8.62 -16.52 6.92
N GLY A 64 -9.56 -17.44 6.68
CA GLY A 64 -10.83 -17.11 6.05
C GLY A 64 -11.74 -16.23 6.91
N GLY A 65 -11.74 -16.43 8.23
CA GLY A 65 -12.51 -15.62 9.19
C GLY A 65 -11.98 -14.19 9.25
N THR A 66 -10.68 -14.04 9.51
CA THR A 66 -9.98 -12.75 9.49
C THR A 66 -10.21 -12.00 8.17
N GLY A 67 -10.02 -12.69 7.04
CA GLY A 67 -10.17 -12.10 5.71
C GLY A 67 -11.60 -11.60 5.46
N ARG A 68 -12.61 -12.41 5.81
CA ARG A 68 -14.01 -12.04 5.64
C ARG A 68 -14.41 -10.87 6.56
N ALA A 69 -14.00 -10.89 7.82
CA ALA A 69 -14.29 -9.82 8.76
C ALA A 69 -13.72 -8.47 8.30
N LEU A 70 -12.45 -8.46 7.85
CA LEU A 70 -11.82 -7.25 7.29
C LEU A 70 -12.48 -6.80 5.98
N ALA A 71 -12.81 -7.74 5.08
CA ALA A 71 -13.47 -7.42 3.82
C ALA A 71 -14.85 -6.80 4.03
N ASP A 72 -15.66 -7.36 4.93
CA ASP A 72 -16.99 -6.84 5.25
C ASP A 72 -16.90 -5.45 5.89
N ARG A 73 -15.96 -5.25 6.83
CA ARG A 73 -15.72 -3.94 7.46
C ARG A 73 -15.32 -2.88 6.42
N TYR A 74 -14.31 -3.15 5.61
CA TYR A 74 -13.81 -2.16 4.65
C TYR A 74 -14.78 -1.93 3.50
N ARG A 75 -15.55 -2.93 3.08
CA ARG A 75 -16.64 -2.75 2.11
C ARG A 75 -17.68 -1.75 2.61
N THR A 76 -18.09 -1.84 3.88
CA THR A 76 -19.06 -0.91 4.46
C THR A 76 -18.47 0.49 4.52
N GLN A 77 -17.28 0.63 5.11
CA GLN A 77 -16.60 1.93 5.24
C GLN A 77 -16.42 2.63 3.90
N LEU A 78 -15.82 1.97 2.90
CA LEU A 78 -15.51 2.56 1.60
C LEU A 78 -16.75 2.86 0.74
N ARG A 79 -17.91 2.27 1.05
CA ARG A 79 -19.17 2.59 0.37
C ARG A 79 -19.90 3.78 0.99
N GLU A 80 -19.63 4.08 2.25
CA GLU A 80 -20.28 5.14 3.01
C GLU A 80 -19.47 6.45 2.99
N GLU A 81 -18.15 6.36 2.81
CA GLU A 81 -17.28 7.53 2.65
C GLU A 81 -17.57 8.26 1.32
N PRO A 82 -17.83 9.58 1.35
CA PRO A 82 -18.04 10.35 0.13
C PRO A 82 -16.71 10.53 -0.63
N LEU A 83 -16.80 10.71 -1.95
CA LEU A 83 -15.62 11.01 -2.76
C LEU A 83 -15.08 12.41 -2.45
N GLU A 84 -13.77 12.53 -2.26
CA GLU A 84 -13.12 13.79 -1.85
C GLU A 84 -12.47 14.58 -3.00
N ILE A 85 -11.94 13.87 -4.01
CA ILE A 85 -11.19 14.49 -5.13
C ILE A 85 -11.89 14.22 -6.46
N LEU A 86 -12.23 12.96 -6.72
CA LEU A 86 -12.92 12.54 -7.94
C LEU A 86 -14.43 12.62 -7.75
N SER A 87 -15.16 12.88 -8.82
CA SER A 87 -16.62 12.72 -8.88
C SER A 87 -17.01 11.41 -9.56
N GLU A 88 -18.28 11.02 -9.45
CA GLU A 88 -18.82 9.87 -10.20
C GLU A 88 -18.69 10.08 -11.72
N ASP A 89 -18.87 11.30 -12.19
CA ASP A 89 -18.74 11.66 -13.61
C ASP A 89 -17.30 11.47 -14.12
N ASP A 90 -16.28 11.73 -13.29
CA ASP A 90 -14.88 11.47 -13.64
C ASP A 90 -14.63 9.97 -13.86
N PHE A 91 -15.20 9.11 -13.02
CA PHE A 91 -15.12 7.66 -13.19
C PHE A 91 -15.84 7.18 -14.46
N ILE A 92 -17.01 7.75 -14.76
CA ILE A 92 -17.78 7.41 -15.97
C ILE A 92 -17.01 7.83 -17.23
N ALA A 93 -16.47 9.05 -17.24
CA ALA A 93 -15.68 9.56 -18.36
C ALA A 93 -14.44 8.69 -18.60
N GLU A 94 -13.72 8.30 -17.55
CA GLU A 94 -12.54 7.46 -17.68
C GLU A 94 -12.86 6.01 -18.08
N ARG A 95 -14.01 5.46 -17.63
CA ARG A 95 -14.53 4.19 -18.14
C ARG A 95 -14.73 4.25 -19.65
N ASP A 96 -15.38 5.28 -20.17
CA ASP A 96 -15.68 5.37 -21.59
C ASP A 96 -14.42 5.61 -22.43
N ALA A 97 -13.52 6.47 -21.92
CA ALA A 97 -12.24 6.74 -22.56
C ALA A 97 -11.33 5.50 -22.59
N SER A 98 -11.24 4.73 -21.50
CA SER A 98 -10.44 3.50 -21.44
C SER A 98 -10.94 2.44 -22.43
N VAL A 99 -12.25 2.22 -22.51
CA VAL A 99 -12.85 1.30 -23.49
C VAL A 99 -12.60 1.76 -24.93
N ALA A 100 -12.67 3.07 -25.21
CA ALA A 100 -12.35 3.59 -26.54
C ALA A 100 -10.88 3.38 -26.90
N ARG A 101 -9.94 3.58 -25.95
CA ARG A 101 -8.51 3.30 -26.16
C ARG A 101 -8.25 1.83 -26.41
N GLN A 102 -8.89 0.93 -25.66
CA GLN A 102 -8.78 -0.52 -25.89
C GLN A 102 -9.22 -0.89 -27.32
N LYS A 103 -10.41 -0.45 -27.74
CA LYS A 103 -10.93 -0.73 -29.09
C LYS A 103 -10.01 -0.19 -30.19
N LYS A 104 -9.39 0.96 -29.96
CA LYS A 104 -8.43 1.54 -30.89
C LYS A 104 -7.22 0.63 -31.07
N VAL A 105 -6.64 0.13 -29.96
CA VAL A 105 -5.53 -0.82 -30.01
C VAL A 105 -5.93 -2.09 -30.75
N GLU A 106 -7.06 -2.69 -30.38
CA GLU A 106 -7.57 -3.91 -31.02
C GLU A 106 -7.85 -3.75 -32.52
N ALA A 107 -8.22 -2.54 -32.98
CA ALA A 107 -8.44 -2.25 -34.39
C ALA A 107 -7.15 -1.90 -35.15
N GLU A 108 -6.12 -1.43 -34.45
CA GLU A 108 -4.81 -1.08 -35.02
C GLU A 108 -3.86 -2.30 -35.09
N ASP A 109 -4.18 -3.40 -34.42
CA ASP A 109 -3.43 -4.66 -34.49
C ASP A 109 -3.43 -5.20 -35.93
N SER A 110 -2.23 -5.24 -36.52
CA SER A 110 -2.02 -5.66 -37.91
C SER A 110 -1.44 -7.07 -38.05
N GLU A 111 -1.00 -7.68 -36.96
CA GLU A 111 -0.37 -9.00 -36.96
C GLU A 111 -1.06 -9.93 -35.95
N PRO A 112 -1.09 -11.26 -36.20
CA PRO A 112 -1.61 -12.20 -35.22
C PRO A 112 -0.75 -12.18 -33.95
N PHE A 113 -1.38 -12.50 -32.82
CA PHE A 113 -0.75 -12.46 -31.51
C PHE A 113 0.55 -13.29 -31.45
N GLU A 114 0.60 -14.45 -32.11
CA GLU A 114 1.79 -15.31 -32.14
C GLU A 114 2.99 -14.62 -32.80
N ALA A 115 2.76 -13.82 -33.85
CA ALA A 115 3.83 -13.09 -34.54
C ALA A 115 4.33 -11.92 -33.69
N LEU A 116 3.42 -11.20 -33.02
CA LEU A 116 3.76 -10.17 -32.05
C LEU A 116 4.59 -10.76 -30.90
N LEU A 117 4.17 -11.90 -30.34
CA LEU A 117 4.86 -12.58 -29.24
C LEU A 117 6.28 -13.01 -29.64
N ALA A 118 6.45 -13.57 -30.83
CA ALA A 118 7.77 -13.98 -31.33
C ALA A 118 8.76 -12.81 -31.51
N ARG A 119 8.27 -11.57 -31.64
CA ARG A 119 9.08 -10.36 -31.78
C ARG A 119 9.46 -9.71 -30.44
N HIS A 120 8.67 -9.91 -29.39
CA HIS A 120 8.81 -9.21 -28.09
C HIS A 120 9.12 -10.12 -26.89
N ALA A 121 9.23 -11.44 -27.09
CA ALA A 121 9.70 -12.41 -26.10
C ALA A 121 11.21 -12.67 -26.24
#